data_AF-A0A350JJE7-F1
#
_entry.id   AF-A0A350JJE7-F1
#
_cell.length_a   1.000
_cell.length_b   1.000
_cell.length_c   1.000
_cell.angle_alpha   90.00
_cell.angle_beta   90.00
_cell.angle_gamma   90.00
#
_symmetry.space_group_name_H-M   'P 1'
#
loop_
_entity.id
_entity.type
_entity.pdbx_description
1 polymer ?
#
loop_
_entity_poly.entity_id
_entity_poly.type
_entity_poly.pdbx_seq_one_letter_code
_entity_poly.pdbx_strand_id
1 'polypeptide(L)' 'WICDASLNLKVDFVGRFEQMDADVAIVQDRLDLPVAPLPKINVTNRSMAVEDSYTVETRAIVAQVYQKDFELFGYSQN' A
#
# COMPACT_ATOMS: atom_id res chain seq x y z
N TRP A 1 3.63 1.80 -13.86
CA TRP A 1 4.31 2.75 -12.95
C TRP A 1 3.34 3.88 -12.62
N ILE A 2 3.07 4.10 -11.32
CA ILE A 2 2.18 5.18 -10.86
C ILE A 2 2.91 6.52 -10.70
N CYS A 3 4.24 6.51 -10.84
CA CYS A 3 5.09 7.71 -10.85
C CYS A 3 5.68 7.99 -12.24
N ASP A 4 6.12 9.22 -12.48
CA ASP A 4 6.98 9.58 -13.61
C ASP A 4 8.47 9.25 -13.36
N ALA A 5 9.35 9.65 -14.28
CA ALA A 5 10.80 9.41 -14.17
C ALA A 5 11.47 10.18 -13.02
N SER A 6 10.78 11.17 -12.46
CA SER A 6 11.24 12.02 -11.35
C SER A 6 10.59 11.64 -10.01
N LEU A 7 9.89 10.50 -9.95
CA LEU A 7 9.15 10.02 -8.78
C LEU A 7 7.96 10.88 -8.35
N ASN A 8 7.40 11.67 -9.26
CA ASN A 8 6.12 12.36 -9.00
C ASN A 8 4.95 11.43 -9.27
N LEU A 9 3.96 11.39 -8.38
CA LEU A 9 2.72 10.64 -8.58
C LEU A 9 1.95 11.19 -9.79
N LYS A 10 1.51 10.29 -10.67
CA LYS A 10 0.71 10.60 -11.87
C LYS A 10 -0.79 10.41 -11.64
N VAL A 11 -1.18 10.19 -10.40
CA VAL A 11 -2.56 9.89 -9.98
C VAL A 11 -2.94 10.80 -8.83
N ASP A 12 -4.22 11.09 -8.71
CA ASP A 12 -4.85 11.95 -7.68
C ASP A 12 -5.16 11.19 -6.38
N PHE A 13 -5.02 9.86 -6.39
CA PHE A 13 -5.18 9.00 -5.23
C PHE A 13 -4.38 7.71 -5.34
N VAL A 14 -3.79 7.28 -4.22
CA VAL A 14 -3.14 5.97 -4.05
C VAL A 14 -3.69 5.35 -2.78
N GLY A 15 -4.44 4.26 -2.92
CA GLY A 15 -4.94 3.47 -1.79
C GLY A 15 -3.93 2.46 -1.25
N ARG A 16 -4.16 1.97 -0.04
CA ARG A 16 -3.35 1.02 0.72
C ARG A 16 -4.09 -0.31 0.86
N PHE A 17 -3.38 -1.42 0.68
CA PHE A 17 -3.97 -2.76 0.82
C PHE A 17 -4.41 -3.04 2.26
N GLU A 18 -3.69 -2.48 3.23
CA GLU A 18 -3.96 -2.58 4.66
C GLU A 18 -5.29 -1.91 5.05
N GLN A 19 -5.83 -1.03 4.20
CA GLN A 19 -7.08 -0.29 4.39
C GLN A 19 -8.00 -0.40 3.17
N MET A 20 -7.96 -1.53 2.46
CA MET A 20 -8.59 -1.73 1.15
C MET A 20 -10.05 -1.24 1.06
N ASP A 21 -10.92 -1.71 1.97
CA ASP A 21 -12.35 -1.34 1.93
C ASP A 21 -12.56 0.17 2.14
N ALA A 22 -11.77 0.79 3.03
CA ALA A 22 -11.87 2.21 3.34
C ALA A 22 -11.38 3.07 2.16
N ASP A 23 -10.25 2.71 1.55
CA ASP A 23 -9.71 3.48 0.43
C ASP A 23 -10.53 3.32 -0.84
N VAL A 24 -11.16 2.16 -1.04
CA VAL A 24 -12.08 1.94 -2.15
C VAL A 24 -13.38 2.72 -1.96
N ALA A 25 -13.87 2.86 -0.73
CA ALA A 25 -15.01 3.72 -0.43
C ALA A 25 -14.76 5.18 -0.83
N ILE A 26 -13.53 5.70 -0.62
CA ILE A 26 -13.14 7.03 -1.09
C ILE A 26 -13.25 7.14 -2.62
N VAL A 27 -12.79 6.12 -3.36
CA VAL A 27 -12.87 6.11 -4.82
C VAL A 27 -14.31 5.98 -5.31
N GLN A 28 -15.13 5.16 -4.66
CA GLN A 28 -16.57 5.03 -4.97
C GLN A 28 -17.28 6.38 -4.80
N ASP A 29 -17.04 7.07 -3.70
CA ASP A 29 -17.59 8.40 -3.41
C ASP A 29 -17.17 9.43 -4.48
N ARG A 30 -15.87 9.49 -4.84
CA ARG A 30 -15.36 10.38 -5.90
C ARG A 30 -15.96 10.12 -7.28
N LEU A 31 -16.49 8.93 -7.53
CA LEU A 31 -17.09 8.52 -8.80
C LEU A 31 -18.62 8.53 -8.77
N ASP A 32 -19.24 9.06 -7.70
CA ASP A 32 -20.69 9.05 -7.48
C ASP A 32 -21.28 7.61 -7.53
N LEU A 33 -20.52 6.63 -7.05
CA LEU A 33 -20.93 5.24 -6.94
C LEU A 33 -21.44 4.91 -5.53
N PRO A 34 -22.39 3.97 -5.38
CA PRO A 34 -22.79 3.49 -4.07
C PRO A 34 -21.59 2.91 -3.31
N VAL A 35 -21.38 3.40 -2.10
CA VAL A 35 -20.33 2.88 -1.22
C VAL A 35 -20.72 1.50 -0.72
N ALA A 36 -19.94 0.49 -1.06
CA ALA A 36 -20.18 -0.89 -0.68
C ALA A 36 -18.85 -1.64 -0.45
N PRO A 37 -18.79 -2.55 0.55
CA PRO A 37 -17.60 -3.32 0.83
C PRO A 37 -17.24 -4.25 -0.34
N LEU A 38 -15.95 -4.49 -0.54
CA LEU A 38 -15.49 -5.31 -1.65
C LEU A 38 -15.73 -6.81 -1.40
N PRO A 39 -16.14 -7.58 -2.43
CA PRO A 39 -16.19 -9.03 -2.32
C PRO A 39 -14.78 -9.61 -2.20
N LYS A 40 -14.57 -10.49 -1.21
CA LYS A 40 -13.30 -11.18 -0.98
C LYS A 40 -13.22 -12.46 -1.82
N ILE A 41 -12.61 -12.36 -3.01
CA ILE A 41 -12.58 -13.46 -3.99
C ILE A 41 -11.27 -14.28 -3.91
N ASN A 42 -10.11 -13.62 -3.79
CA ASN A 42 -8.78 -14.26 -3.81
C ASN A 42 -7.98 -13.94 -2.54
N VAL A 43 -8.52 -14.32 -1.38
CA VAL A 43 -7.84 -14.09 -0.10
C VAL A 43 -6.70 -15.10 0.02
N THR A 44 -5.46 -14.60 0.00
CA THR A 44 -4.30 -15.45 0.33
C THR A 44 -4.32 -15.71 1.84
N ASN A 45 -4.46 -16.98 2.22
CA ASN A 45 -4.44 -17.41 3.61
C ASN A 45 -2.99 -17.51 4.10
N ARG A 46 -2.31 -16.38 4.33
CA ARG A 46 -0.95 -16.35 4.89
C ARG A 46 -1.04 -16.35 6.42
N SER A 47 -0.64 -17.48 7.02
CA SER A 47 -0.58 -17.69 8.48
C SER A 47 0.69 -17.13 9.14
N MET A 48 1.65 -16.62 8.38
CA MET A 48 2.84 -15.98 8.92
C MET A 48 2.65 -14.46 8.90
N ALA A 49 2.72 -13.83 10.07
CA ALA A 49 2.84 -12.39 10.16
C ALA A 49 4.05 -11.97 9.32
N VAL A 50 3.89 -11.01 8.41
CA VAL A 50 4.99 -10.49 7.58
C VAL A 50 6.18 -10.08 8.46
N GLU A 51 5.90 -9.62 9.67
CA GLU A 51 6.86 -9.26 10.71
C GLU A 51 7.80 -10.41 11.11
N ASP A 52 7.34 -11.67 11.09
CA ASP A 52 8.15 -12.84 11.49
C ASP A 52 9.11 -13.32 10.39
N SER A 53 8.93 -12.84 9.14
CA SER A 53 9.74 -13.27 8.00
C SER A 53 11.04 -12.47 7.81
N TYR A 54 11.16 -11.30 8.46
CA TYR A 54 12.32 -10.41 8.32
C TYR A 54 13.07 -10.25 9.64
N THR A 55 14.36 -10.60 9.63
CA THR A 55 15.30 -10.22 10.69
C THR A 55 15.55 -8.71 10.67
N VAL A 56 16.04 -8.15 11.78
CA VAL A 56 16.44 -6.73 11.88
C VAL A 56 17.39 -6.32 10.74
N GLU A 57 18.35 -7.19 10.40
CA GLU A 57 19.28 -6.97 9.29
C GLU A 57 18.56 -6.85 7.95
N THR A 58 17.66 -7.80 7.65
CA THR A 58 16.91 -7.76 6.38
C THR A 58 15.97 -6.56 6.29
N ARG A 59 15.37 -6.12 7.41
CA ARG A 59 14.54 -4.90 7.45
C ARG A 59 15.38 -3.66 7.14
N ALA A 60 16.58 -3.54 7.71
CA ALA A 60 17.47 -2.41 7.45
C ALA A 60 17.89 -2.33 5.97
N ILE A 61 18.21 -3.47 5.35
CA ILE A 61 18.53 -3.53 3.93
C ILE A 61 17.33 -3.10 3.07
N VAL A 62 16.13 -3.60 3.37
CA VAL A 62 14.90 -3.22 2.64
C VAL A 62 14.62 -1.72 2.79
N ALA A 63 14.70 -1.18 4.02
CA ALA A 63 14.50 0.23 4.29
C ALA A 63 15.49 1.12 3.53
N GLN A 64 16.76 0.70 3.43
CA GLN A 64 17.77 1.41 2.66
C GLN A 64 17.50 1.35 1.15
N VAL A 65 17.20 0.17 0.61
CA VAL A 65 16.97 -0.03 -0.83
C VAL A 65 15.74 0.72 -1.32
N TYR A 66 14.66 0.70 -0.53
CA TYR A 66 13.36 1.30 -0.88
C TYR A 66 13.11 2.63 -0.17
N GLN A 67 14.15 3.29 0.36
CA GLN A 67 14.02 4.53 1.14
C GLN A 67 13.10 5.55 0.47
N LYS A 68 13.28 5.76 -0.85
CA LYS A 68 12.49 6.72 -1.62
C LYS A 68 11.01 6.35 -1.68
N ASP A 69 10.69 5.07 -1.80
CA ASP A 69 9.30 4.59 -1.79
C ASP A 69 8.67 4.77 -0.40
N PHE A 70 9.40 4.44 0.66
CA PHE A 70 8.94 4.68 2.04
C PHE A 70 8.65 6.17 2.28
N GLU A 71 9.54 7.06 1.85
CA GLU A 71 9.34 8.50 1.92
C GLU A 71 8.15 8.97 1.06
N LEU A 72 8.07 8.52 -0.19
CA LEU A 72 7.01 8.91 -1.14
C LEU A 72 5.62 8.48 -0.66
N PHE A 73 5.49 7.29 -0.08
CA PHE A 73 4.21 6.73 0.38
C PHE A 73 3.96 6.96 1.88
N GLY A 74 4.86 7.65 2.58
CA GLY A 74 4.70 8.00 4.00
C GLY A 74 4.68 6.80 4.94
N TYR A 75 5.49 5.78 4.67
CA TYR A 75 5.69 4.64 5.57
C TYR A 75 6.85 4.93 6.54
N SER A 76 6.66 4.57 7.81
CA SER A 76 7.74 4.63 8.81
C SER A 76 8.71 3.46 8.61
N GLN A 77 10.02 3.70 8.78
CA GLN A 77 11.08 2.70 8.58
C GLN A 77 11.41 1.84 9.82
N ASN A 78 10.46 1.66 10.74
CA ASN A 78 10.67 0.91 12.00
C ASN A 78 10.55 -0.61 11.82
#